data_AF-A0A8T5HZ78-F1
#
_entry.id   AF-A0A8T5HZ78-F1
#
_cell.length_a   1.000
_cell.length_b   1.000
_cell.length_c   1.000
_cell.angle_alpha   90.00
_cell.angle_beta   90.00
_cell.angle_gamma   90.00
#
_symmetry.space_group_name_H-M   'P 1'
#
loop_
_entity.id
_entity.type
_entity.pdbx_description
1 polymer ?
#
loop_
_entity_poly.entity_id
_entity_poly.type
_entity_poly.pdbx_seq_one_letter_code
_entity_poly.pdbx_strand_id
1 'polypeptide(L)'
;MVEELQELEEKTLAAIKWVSAEFKYANDLKEILDKVEKEGAEEAVKDLRKAFQALRYMGRCELKAESKEEDIKKALKDIERILPENWKEMDQKLVTELDVARGKLIELASRFTGKLGGELKKIRKEELTIEHFEDKKNTDPKMIDKLKAELISLLDTAESEIEELIKWIGGTEAILEKIEEGFVKELKKIAA
;
A
#
# COMPACT_ATOMS: atom_id res chain seq x y z
N MET A 1 -27.85 10.70 -15.69
CA MET A 1 -27.67 10.19 -14.31
C MET A 1 -27.37 8.70 -14.24
N VAL A 2 -28.18 7.81 -14.85
CA VAL A 2 -27.97 6.35 -14.74
C VAL A 2 -26.67 5.89 -15.41
N GLU A 3 -26.33 6.44 -16.58
CA GLU A 3 -25.08 6.10 -17.29
C GLU A 3 -23.83 6.56 -16.50
N GLU A 4 -23.87 7.74 -15.90
CA GLU A 4 -22.80 8.32 -15.10
C GLU A 4 -22.60 7.54 -13.79
N LEU A 5 -23.69 7.06 -13.18
CA LEU A 5 -23.63 6.15 -12.03
C LEU A 5 -23.09 4.77 -12.41
N GLN A 6 -23.37 4.28 -13.62
CA GLN A 6 -22.81 3.04 -14.15
C GLN A 6 -21.29 3.17 -14.37
N GLU A 7 -20.85 4.29 -14.95
CA GLU A 7 -19.43 4.58 -15.14
C GLU A 7 -18.68 4.71 -13.81
N LEU A 8 -19.28 5.38 -12.81
CA LEU A 8 -18.72 5.47 -11.46
C LEU A 8 -18.58 4.10 -10.80
N GLU A 9 -19.60 3.23 -10.93
CA GLU A 9 -19.55 1.84 -10.44
C GLU A 9 -18.37 1.07 -11.04
N GLU A 10 -18.24 1.07 -12.37
CA GLU A 10 -17.18 0.34 -13.09
C GLU A 10 -15.78 0.81 -12.67
N LYS A 11 -15.60 2.13 -12.55
CA LYS A 11 -14.34 2.72 -12.06
C LYS A 11 -14.05 2.32 -10.61
N THR A 12 -15.07 2.31 -9.76
CA THR A 12 -14.96 1.95 -8.34
C THR A 12 -14.58 0.48 -8.16
N LEU A 13 -15.25 -0.43 -8.86
CA LEU A 13 -14.90 -1.86 -8.86
C LEU A 13 -13.49 -2.11 -9.40
N ALA A 14 -13.07 -1.36 -10.42
CA ALA A 14 -11.71 -1.43 -10.94
C ALA A 14 -10.67 -0.94 -9.92
N ALA A 15 -10.97 0.11 -9.15
CA ALA A 15 -10.10 0.58 -8.06
C ALA A 15 -10.00 -0.46 -6.94
N ILE A 16 -11.13 -1.00 -6.47
CA ILE A 16 -11.18 -2.04 -5.43
C ILE A 16 -10.25 -3.20 -5.82
N LYS A 17 -10.36 -3.70 -7.06
CA LYS A 17 -9.48 -4.77 -7.55
C LYS A 17 -7.98 -4.47 -7.39
N TRP A 18 -7.55 -3.23 -7.65
CA TRP A 18 -6.14 -2.86 -7.51
C TRP A 18 -5.74 -2.64 -6.06
N VAL A 19 -6.62 -2.07 -5.24
CA VAL A 19 -6.42 -1.92 -3.79
C VAL A 19 -6.32 -3.28 -3.10
N SER A 20 -7.20 -4.23 -3.40
CA SER A 20 -7.11 -5.59 -2.85
C SER A 20 -5.84 -6.33 -3.33
N ALA A 21 -5.37 -6.05 -4.55
CA ALA A 21 -4.10 -6.59 -5.03
C ALA A 21 -2.90 -5.97 -4.29
N GLU A 22 -2.93 -4.67 -4.00
CA GLU A 22 -1.94 -3.99 -3.17
C GLU A 22 -1.92 -4.56 -1.75
N PHE A 23 -3.11 -4.75 -1.15
CA PHE A 23 -3.29 -5.38 0.15
C PHE A 23 -2.65 -6.77 0.21
N LYS A 24 -2.86 -7.58 -0.82
CA LYS A 24 -2.22 -8.89 -0.93
C LYS A 24 -0.69 -8.78 -0.87
N TYR A 25 -0.09 -7.90 -1.68
CA TYR A 25 1.38 -7.76 -1.70
C TYR A 25 1.94 -7.16 -0.41
N ALA A 26 1.19 -6.29 0.28
CA ALA A 26 1.56 -5.79 1.60
C ALA A 26 1.54 -6.92 2.65
N ASN A 27 0.56 -7.82 2.61
CA ASN A 27 0.53 -9.01 3.47
C ASN A 27 1.66 -9.99 3.13
N ASP A 28 1.90 -10.26 1.83
CA ASP A 28 3.03 -11.09 1.40
C ASP A 28 4.35 -10.52 1.94
N LEU A 29 4.51 -9.20 1.92
CA LEU A 29 5.70 -8.53 2.46
C LEU A 29 5.80 -8.68 3.98
N LYS A 30 4.69 -8.52 4.72
CA LYS A 30 4.64 -8.76 6.17
C LYS A 30 5.08 -10.19 6.49
N GLU A 31 4.50 -11.19 5.84
CA GLU A 31 4.84 -12.59 6.07
C GLU A 31 6.31 -12.91 5.78
N ILE A 32 6.92 -12.23 4.81
CA ILE A 32 8.36 -12.41 4.51
C ILE A 32 9.21 -11.81 5.63
N LEU A 33 8.87 -10.62 6.13
CA LEU A 33 9.62 -10.02 7.24
C LEU A 33 9.50 -10.83 8.54
N ASP A 34 8.30 -11.34 8.85
CA ASP A 34 8.06 -12.23 10.00
C ASP A 34 8.92 -13.50 9.96
N LYS A 35 9.27 -13.98 8.75
CA LYS A 35 10.15 -15.14 8.55
C LYS A 35 11.61 -14.78 8.71
N VAL A 36 12.04 -13.66 8.12
CA VAL A 36 13.42 -13.16 8.19
C VAL A 36 13.87 -12.97 9.64
N GLU A 37 12.98 -12.52 10.52
CA GLU A 37 13.25 -12.38 11.96
C GLU A 37 13.61 -13.73 12.64
N LYS A 38 13.14 -14.85 12.09
CA LYS A 38 13.24 -16.20 12.68
C LYS A 38 14.28 -17.09 12.01
N GLU A 39 14.87 -16.63 10.90
CA GLU A 39 15.76 -17.42 10.04
C GLU A 39 17.25 -17.11 10.26
N GLY A 40 18.11 -18.03 9.80
CA GLY A 40 19.55 -17.78 9.71
C GLY A 40 19.88 -16.73 8.64
N ALA A 41 21.05 -16.11 8.74
CA ALA A 41 21.44 -14.99 7.87
C ALA A 41 21.40 -15.35 6.36
N GLU A 42 21.75 -16.57 5.98
CA GLU A 42 21.77 -16.97 4.57
C GLU A 42 20.36 -17.13 3.98
N GLU A 43 19.43 -17.71 4.74
CA GLU A 43 18.02 -17.82 4.38
C GLU A 43 17.32 -16.45 4.36
N ALA A 44 17.58 -15.62 5.36
CA ALA A 44 17.09 -14.24 5.45
C ALA A 44 17.39 -13.43 4.18
N VAL A 45 18.64 -13.49 3.69
CA VAL A 45 19.06 -12.79 2.45
C VAL A 45 18.30 -13.27 1.22
N LYS A 46 17.99 -14.57 1.12
CA LYS A 46 17.21 -15.12 -0.01
C LYS A 46 15.76 -14.64 0.06
N ASP A 47 15.18 -14.59 1.25
CA ASP A 47 13.81 -14.17 1.46
C ASP A 47 13.63 -12.65 1.32
N LEU A 48 14.63 -11.85 1.68
CA LEU A 48 14.62 -10.42 1.36
C LEU A 48 14.59 -10.12 -0.14
N ARG A 49 15.18 -10.96 -0.99
CA ARG A 49 15.01 -10.80 -2.46
C ARG A 49 13.54 -10.93 -2.87
N LYS A 50 12.78 -11.81 -2.21
CA LYS A 50 11.33 -11.94 -2.43
C LYS A 50 10.60 -10.72 -1.87
N ALA A 51 11.00 -10.18 -0.72
CA ALA A 51 10.47 -8.94 -0.17
C ALA A 51 10.60 -7.77 -1.17
N PHE A 52 11.77 -7.59 -1.79
CA PHE A 52 11.97 -6.57 -2.83
C PHE A 52 11.08 -6.80 -4.06
N GLN A 53 10.80 -8.06 -4.40
CA GLN A 53 9.90 -8.39 -5.49
C GLN A 53 8.46 -8.03 -5.15
N ALA A 54 7.97 -8.42 -3.95
CA ALA A 54 6.65 -8.06 -3.45
C ALA A 54 6.46 -6.54 -3.43
N LEU A 55 7.43 -5.79 -2.90
CA LEU A 55 7.43 -4.33 -2.90
C LEU A 55 7.30 -3.74 -4.31
N ARG A 56 8.05 -4.28 -5.29
CA ARG A 56 7.97 -3.81 -6.67
C ARG A 56 6.57 -4.02 -7.26
N TYR A 57 5.91 -5.12 -6.92
CA TYR A 57 4.55 -5.39 -7.39
C TYR A 57 3.52 -4.54 -6.64
N MET A 58 3.70 -4.33 -5.34
CA MET A 58 2.89 -3.41 -4.53
C MET A 58 2.91 -2.00 -5.12
N GLY A 59 4.10 -1.42 -5.36
CA GLY A 59 4.22 -0.10 -6.00
C GLY A 59 3.74 -0.04 -7.45
N ARG A 60 3.51 -1.19 -8.13
CA ARG A 60 2.80 -1.21 -9.43
C ARG A 60 1.28 -1.22 -9.25
N CYS A 61 0.79 -1.84 -8.19
CA CYS A 61 -0.62 -1.83 -7.84
C CYS A 61 -1.03 -0.44 -7.34
N GLU A 62 -0.21 0.18 -6.49
CA GLU A 62 -0.38 1.54 -6.00
C GLU A 62 -0.61 2.55 -7.14
N LEU A 63 0.28 2.56 -8.14
CA LEU A 63 0.14 3.45 -9.31
C LEU A 63 -1.15 3.21 -10.11
N LYS A 64 -1.64 1.97 -10.12
CA LYS A 64 -2.88 1.64 -10.81
C LYS A 64 -4.10 2.01 -9.97
N ALA A 65 -4.05 1.79 -8.67
CA ALA A 65 -5.07 2.25 -7.72
C ALA A 65 -5.19 3.78 -7.78
N GLU A 66 -4.07 4.50 -7.75
CA GLU A 66 -4.01 5.95 -7.91
C GLU A 66 -4.70 6.43 -9.19
N SER A 67 -4.33 5.84 -10.34
CA SER A 67 -4.96 6.21 -11.60
C SER A 67 -6.47 5.99 -11.57
N LYS A 68 -6.95 4.97 -10.86
CA LYS A 68 -8.37 4.66 -10.75
C LYS A 68 -9.08 5.57 -9.75
N GLU A 69 -8.45 5.92 -8.64
CA GLU A 69 -8.96 6.92 -7.70
C GLU A 69 -9.12 8.29 -8.38
N GLU A 70 -8.16 8.70 -9.21
CA GLU A 70 -8.28 9.93 -9.99
C GLU A 70 -9.43 9.88 -11.02
N ASP A 71 -9.66 8.72 -11.64
CA ASP A 71 -10.82 8.51 -12.52
C ASP A 71 -12.15 8.60 -11.72
N ILE A 72 -12.18 8.06 -10.50
CA ILE A 72 -13.33 8.12 -9.59
C ILE A 72 -13.61 9.56 -9.16
N LYS A 73 -12.60 10.32 -8.73
CA LYS A 73 -12.76 11.73 -8.34
C LYS A 73 -13.33 12.59 -9.47
N LYS A 74 -12.87 12.35 -10.71
CA LYS A 74 -13.44 13.00 -11.89
C LYS A 74 -14.90 12.62 -12.08
N ALA A 75 -15.23 11.33 -11.98
CA ALA A 75 -16.60 10.87 -12.10
C ALA A 75 -17.52 11.46 -11.02
N LEU A 76 -17.07 11.49 -9.75
CA LEU A 76 -17.76 12.12 -8.62
C LEU A 76 -18.05 13.61 -8.90
N LYS A 77 -17.04 14.34 -9.39
CA LYS A 77 -17.20 15.75 -9.77
C LYS A 77 -18.17 15.96 -10.94
N ASP A 78 -18.19 15.05 -11.91
CA ASP A 78 -19.09 15.14 -13.05
C ASP A 78 -20.55 14.91 -12.63
N ILE A 79 -20.79 13.99 -11.67
CA ILE A 79 -22.12 13.75 -11.14
C ILE A 79 -22.58 14.79 -10.11
N GLU A 80 -21.67 15.51 -9.45
CA GLU A 80 -21.99 16.53 -8.43
C GLU A 80 -23.09 17.52 -8.89
N ARG A 81 -23.06 17.89 -10.17
CA ARG A 81 -24.01 18.84 -10.79
C ARG A 81 -25.43 18.29 -10.94
N ILE A 82 -25.56 16.97 -11.02
CA ILE A 82 -26.84 16.28 -11.21
C ILE A 82 -27.31 15.57 -9.93
N LEU A 83 -26.51 15.62 -8.86
CA LEU A 83 -26.87 15.06 -7.56
C LEU A 83 -27.97 15.88 -6.89
N PRO A 84 -28.93 15.23 -6.21
CA PRO A 84 -29.83 15.91 -5.30
C PRO A 84 -29.04 16.57 -4.15
N GLU A 85 -29.54 17.69 -3.63
CA GLU A 85 -28.81 18.52 -2.65
C GLU A 85 -28.38 17.75 -1.39
N ASN A 86 -29.22 16.82 -0.93
CA ASN A 86 -28.95 15.99 0.24
C ASN A 86 -27.82 14.95 0.04
N TRP A 87 -27.34 14.76 -1.20
CA TRP A 87 -26.25 13.83 -1.52
C TRP A 87 -24.91 14.52 -1.78
N LYS A 88 -24.91 15.83 -2.05
CA LYS A 88 -23.69 16.59 -2.35
C LYS A 88 -22.70 16.63 -1.19
N GLU A 89 -23.20 16.73 0.04
CA GLU A 89 -22.34 16.69 1.24
C GLU A 89 -21.65 15.34 1.38
N MET A 90 -22.35 14.25 1.06
CA MET A 90 -21.76 12.90 1.10
C MET A 90 -20.73 12.70 -0.01
N ASP A 91 -21.00 13.19 -1.22
CA ASP A 91 -20.05 13.19 -2.34
C ASP A 91 -18.73 13.91 -1.97
N GLN A 92 -18.83 15.14 -1.46
CA GLN A 92 -17.67 15.93 -1.02
C GLN A 92 -16.89 15.24 0.12
N LYS A 93 -17.60 14.59 1.04
CA LYS A 93 -16.99 13.80 2.11
C LYS A 93 -16.22 12.60 1.56
N LEU A 94 -16.77 11.86 0.59
CA LEU A 94 -16.11 10.71 -0.04
C LEU A 94 -14.84 11.14 -0.79
N VAL A 95 -14.89 12.26 -1.53
CA VAL A 95 -13.69 12.84 -2.18
C VAL A 95 -12.62 13.19 -1.15
N THR A 96 -13.01 13.83 -0.03
CA THR A 96 -12.07 14.21 1.03
C THR A 96 -11.46 12.99 1.72
N GLU A 97 -12.26 11.96 2.01
CA GLU A 97 -11.78 10.70 2.61
C GLU A 97 -10.76 10.01 1.68
N LEU A 98 -11.03 9.96 0.37
CA LEU A 98 -10.08 9.44 -0.63
C LEU A 98 -8.79 10.25 -0.68
N ASP A 99 -8.85 11.58 -0.66
CA ASP A 99 -7.66 12.43 -0.67
C ASP A 99 -6.77 12.23 0.57
N VAL A 100 -7.38 12.10 1.75
CA VAL A 100 -6.65 11.83 3.00
C VAL A 100 -5.99 10.46 2.96
N ALA A 101 -6.74 9.42 2.57
CA ALA A 101 -6.21 8.07 2.46
C ALA A 101 -5.06 8.01 1.44
N ARG A 102 -5.21 8.64 0.27
CA ARG A 102 -4.16 8.74 -0.75
C ARG A 102 -2.91 9.43 -0.22
N GLY A 103 -3.07 10.57 0.46
CA GLY A 103 -1.94 11.30 1.03
C GLY A 103 -1.11 10.44 1.98
N LYS A 104 -1.78 9.59 2.77
CA LYS A 104 -1.13 8.66 3.70
C LYS A 104 -0.45 7.48 2.99
N LEU A 105 -1.09 6.92 1.97
CA LEU A 105 -0.48 5.86 1.16
C LEU A 105 0.78 6.34 0.43
N ILE A 106 0.76 7.56 -0.14
CA ILE A 106 1.95 8.15 -0.78
C ILE A 106 3.09 8.35 0.23
N GLU A 107 2.78 8.83 1.44
CA GLU A 107 3.78 9.04 2.50
C GLU A 107 4.49 7.72 2.88
N LEU A 108 3.75 6.62 2.97
CA LEU A 108 4.25 5.33 3.44
C LEU A 108 4.88 4.49 2.32
N ALA A 109 4.16 4.33 1.21
CA ALA A 109 4.43 3.29 0.22
C ALA A 109 4.89 3.80 -1.14
N SER A 110 4.92 5.12 -1.37
CA SER A 110 5.36 5.67 -2.65
C SER A 110 6.67 5.02 -3.08
N ARG A 111 6.64 4.43 -4.26
CA ARG A 111 7.77 3.71 -4.85
C ARG A 111 9.09 4.51 -4.87
N PHE A 112 9.01 5.83 -4.87
CA PHE A 112 10.18 6.71 -5.03
C PHE A 112 10.52 7.52 -3.76
N THR A 113 9.53 7.80 -2.91
CA THR A 113 9.68 8.72 -1.77
C THR A 113 9.11 8.18 -0.46
N GLY A 114 8.47 7.01 -0.49
CA GLY A 114 7.87 6.38 0.67
C GLY A 114 8.91 5.86 1.64
N LYS A 115 8.61 5.96 2.94
CA LYS A 115 9.52 5.55 4.03
C LYS A 115 9.98 4.09 3.87
N LEU A 116 9.04 3.21 3.50
CA LEU A 116 9.29 1.78 3.35
C LEU A 116 10.33 1.46 2.25
N GLY A 117 10.30 2.22 1.15
CA GLY A 117 11.29 2.08 0.08
C GLY A 117 12.70 2.52 0.52
N GLY A 118 12.79 3.46 1.46
CA GLY A 118 14.03 3.89 2.10
C GLY A 118 14.57 2.83 3.05
N GLU A 119 13.74 2.34 3.97
CA GLU A 119 14.13 1.32 4.96
C GLU A 119 14.59 0.03 4.28
N LEU A 120 13.85 -0.47 3.28
CA LEU A 120 14.25 -1.67 2.56
C LEU A 120 15.59 -1.51 1.82
N LYS A 121 15.93 -0.32 1.30
CA LYS A 121 17.27 -0.09 0.72
C LYS A 121 18.38 -0.18 1.75
N LYS A 122 18.15 0.31 2.97
CA LYS A 122 19.10 0.21 4.08
C LYS A 122 19.27 -1.25 4.47
N ILE A 123 18.17 -1.97 4.66
CA ILE A 123 18.16 -3.41 4.97
C ILE A 123 18.99 -4.20 3.96
N ARG A 124 18.77 -3.97 2.64
CA ARG A 124 19.57 -4.63 1.60
C ARG A 124 21.07 -4.37 1.70
N LYS A 125 21.42 -3.12 1.99
CA LYS A 125 22.82 -2.71 2.10
C LYS A 125 23.47 -3.40 3.29
N GLU A 126 22.75 -3.48 4.40
CA GLU A 126 23.21 -4.12 5.63
C GLU A 126 23.43 -5.62 5.44
N GLU A 127 22.48 -6.31 4.80
CA GLU A 127 22.62 -7.72 4.43
C GLU A 127 23.85 -8.01 3.57
N LEU A 128 24.04 -7.26 2.49
CA LEU A 128 25.21 -7.41 1.62
C LEU A 128 26.52 -7.14 2.36
N THR A 129 26.48 -6.27 3.37
CA THR A 129 27.63 -5.96 4.21
C THR A 129 27.94 -7.14 5.14
N ILE A 130 26.92 -7.72 5.77
CA ILE A 130 27.05 -8.92 6.63
C ILE A 130 27.61 -10.09 5.83
N GLU A 131 27.04 -10.41 4.67
CA GLU A 131 27.47 -11.51 3.78
C GLU A 131 28.97 -11.38 3.44
N HIS A 132 29.41 -10.18 3.04
CA HIS A 132 30.81 -9.90 2.70
C HIS A 132 31.77 -10.03 3.89
N PHE A 133 31.30 -9.77 5.10
CA PHE A 133 32.09 -9.84 6.31
C PHE A 133 32.12 -11.25 6.93
N GLU A 134 31.05 -12.03 6.81
CA GLU A 134 31.02 -13.44 7.23
C GLU A 134 31.95 -14.31 6.37
N ASP A 135 32.10 -14.01 5.08
CA ASP A 135 33.02 -14.71 4.17
C ASP A 135 34.52 -14.46 4.45
N LYS A 136 34.85 -13.48 5.29
CA LYS A 136 36.24 -13.11 5.61
C LYS A 136 36.72 -13.79 6.90
N LYS A 137 37.77 -14.60 6.78
CA LYS A 137 38.42 -15.36 7.87
C LYS A 137 38.93 -14.54 9.08
N ASN A 138 38.99 -13.21 9.00
CA ASN A 138 39.56 -12.33 10.04
C ASN A 138 38.60 -11.21 10.48
N THR A 139 37.29 -11.39 10.30
CA THR A 139 36.31 -10.39 10.75
C THR A 139 36.13 -10.46 12.26
N ASP A 140 36.08 -9.30 12.94
CA ASP A 140 35.75 -9.21 14.36
C ASP A 140 34.28 -9.65 14.57
N PRO A 141 34.02 -10.72 15.36
CA PRO A 141 32.67 -11.18 15.65
C PRO A 141 31.76 -10.08 16.21
N LYS A 142 32.31 -9.16 17.01
CA LYS A 142 31.53 -8.04 17.59
C LYS A 142 31.05 -7.06 16.53
N MET A 143 31.77 -6.93 15.42
CA MET A 143 31.34 -6.11 14.30
C MET A 143 30.13 -6.74 13.61
N ILE A 144 30.16 -8.05 13.36
CA ILE A 144 29.05 -8.78 12.76
C ILE A 144 27.80 -8.71 13.66
N ASP A 145 27.96 -8.88 14.97
CA ASP A 145 26.85 -8.77 15.92
C ASP A 145 26.22 -7.38 15.90
N LYS A 146 27.03 -6.33 15.72
CA LYS A 146 26.53 -4.95 15.59
C LYS A 146 25.73 -4.75 14.30
N LEU A 147 26.24 -5.23 13.16
CA LEU A 147 25.53 -5.14 11.88
C LEU A 147 24.19 -5.92 11.94
N LYS A 148 24.18 -7.08 12.61
CA LYS A 148 22.96 -7.87 12.84
C LYS A 148 21.95 -7.13 13.73
N ALA A 149 22.41 -6.46 14.80
CA ALA A 149 21.53 -5.64 15.64
C ALA A 149 20.95 -4.44 14.88
N GLU A 150 21.73 -3.82 13.99
CA GLU A 150 21.26 -2.73 13.13
C GLU A 150 20.25 -3.24 12.09
N LEU A 151 20.50 -4.41 11.49
CA LEU A 151 19.55 -5.08 10.60
C LEU A 151 18.21 -5.37 11.29
N ILE A 152 18.22 -5.89 12.52
CA ILE A 152 16.99 -6.15 13.31
C ILE A 152 16.22 -4.84 13.52
N SER A 153 16.87 -3.77 13.96
CA SER A 153 16.20 -2.49 14.16
C SER A 153 15.58 -1.92 12.88
N LEU A 154 16.21 -2.14 11.72
CA LEU A 154 15.66 -1.73 10.43
C LEU A 154 14.46 -2.59 10.04
N LEU A 155 14.48 -3.89 10.34
CA LEU A 155 13.36 -4.81 10.10
C LEU A 155 12.15 -4.44 10.97
N ASP A 156 12.34 -4.16 12.26
CA ASP A 156 11.28 -3.71 13.18
C ASP A 156 10.61 -2.42 12.66
N THR A 157 11.41 -1.50 12.14
CA THR A 157 10.91 -0.25 11.56
C THR A 157 10.09 -0.53 10.29
N ALA A 158 10.59 -1.39 9.41
CA ALA A 158 9.89 -1.76 8.18
C ALA A 158 8.58 -2.49 8.47
N GLU A 159 8.55 -3.36 9.49
CA GLU A 159 7.34 -4.06 9.93
C GLU A 159 6.27 -3.05 10.39
N SER A 160 6.62 -2.12 11.29
CA SER A 160 5.69 -1.07 11.74
C SER A 160 5.13 -0.24 10.58
N GLU A 161 5.96 0.08 9.58
CA GLU A 161 5.53 0.84 8.40
C GLU A 161 4.58 0.03 7.51
N ILE A 162 4.80 -1.29 7.39
CA ILE A 162 3.90 -2.19 6.65
C ILE A 162 2.57 -2.35 7.37
N GLU A 163 2.55 -2.45 8.70
CA GLU A 163 1.29 -2.50 9.45
C GLU A 163 0.46 -1.24 9.26
N GLU A 164 1.11 -0.07 9.30
CA GLU A 164 0.44 1.20 9.03
C GLU A 164 -0.08 1.24 7.59
N LEU A 165 0.71 0.76 6.62
CA LEU A 165 0.31 0.67 5.22
C LEU A 165 -0.92 -0.24 5.03
N ILE A 166 -0.92 -1.44 5.61
CA ILE A 166 -2.04 -2.40 5.56
C ILE A 166 -3.31 -1.73 6.08
N LYS A 167 -3.22 -0.99 7.18
CA LYS A 167 -4.36 -0.26 7.76
C LYS A 167 -4.91 0.80 6.81
N TRP A 168 -4.04 1.57 6.15
CA TRP A 168 -4.46 2.59 5.20
C TRP A 168 -5.03 2.00 3.91
N ILE A 169 -4.46 0.90 3.39
CA ILE A 169 -5.02 0.18 2.23
C ILE A 169 -6.44 -0.33 2.56
N GLY A 170 -6.63 -0.95 3.73
CA GLY A 170 -7.96 -1.38 4.18
C GLY A 170 -8.93 -0.22 4.38
N GLY A 171 -8.43 0.94 4.83
CA GLY A 171 -9.22 2.18 4.90
C GLY A 171 -9.70 2.65 3.52
N THR A 172 -8.81 2.63 2.52
CA THR A 172 -9.16 2.95 1.13
C THR A 172 -10.19 1.98 0.57
N GLU A 173 -10.02 0.67 0.79
CA GLU A 173 -10.98 -0.35 0.35
C GLU A 173 -12.38 -0.08 0.94
N ALA A 174 -12.47 0.21 2.25
CA ALA A 174 -13.73 0.54 2.90
C ALA A 174 -14.37 1.84 2.36
N ILE A 175 -13.59 2.83 1.94
CA ILE A 175 -14.13 4.04 1.30
C ILE A 175 -14.70 3.69 -0.08
N LEU A 176 -13.98 2.91 -0.88
CA LEU A 176 -14.45 2.48 -2.20
C LEU A 176 -15.71 1.60 -2.11
N GLU A 177 -15.81 0.72 -1.11
CA GLU A 177 -17.01 -0.05 -0.83
C GLU A 177 -18.20 0.84 -0.45
N LYS A 178 -17.98 1.90 0.34
CA LYS A 178 -19.04 2.89 0.61
C LYS A 178 -19.51 3.61 -0.66
N ILE A 179 -18.61 3.90 -1.59
CA ILE A 179 -18.96 4.52 -2.88
C ILE A 179 -19.83 3.55 -3.69
N GLU A 180 -19.45 2.27 -3.79
CA GLU A 180 -20.19 1.27 -4.55
C GLU A 180 -21.53 0.93 -3.89
N GLU A 181 -21.53 0.53 -2.62
CA GLU A 181 -22.71 -0.02 -1.93
C GLU A 181 -23.63 1.06 -1.38
N GLY A 182 -23.06 2.12 -0.80
CA GLY A 182 -23.81 3.16 -0.10
C GLY A 182 -24.23 4.31 -1.01
N PHE A 183 -23.38 4.71 -1.95
CA PHE A 183 -23.61 5.88 -2.77
C PHE A 183 -24.22 5.53 -4.12
N VAL A 184 -23.53 4.70 -4.93
CA VAL A 184 -23.97 4.35 -6.29
C VAL A 184 -25.27 3.54 -6.27
N LYS A 185 -25.35 2.45 -5.49
CA LYS A 185 -26.54 1.60 -5.46
C LYS A 185 -27.79 2.35 -4.97
N GLU A 186 -27.66 3.19 -3.95
CA GLU A 186 -28.79 3.98 -3.43
C GLU A 186 -29.26 5.04 -4.44
N LEU A 187 -28.33 5.75 -5.09
CA LEU A 187 -28.69 6.71 -6.14
C LEU A 187 -29.34 6.03 -7.35
N LYS A 188 -28.89 4.84 -7.74
CA LYS A 188 -29.53 4.05 -8.81
C LYS A 188 -30.97 3.66 -8.43
N LYS A 189 -31.25 3.32 -7.17
CA LYS A 189 -32.63 3.03 -6.70
C LYS A 189 -33.54 4.27 -6.79
N ILE A 190 -32.99 5.45 -6.56
CA ILE A 190 -33.75 6.72 -6.64
C ILE A 190 -33.96 7.14 -8.11
N ALA A 191 -33.00 6.83 -8.98
CA ALA A 191 -33.01 7.20 -10.39
C ALA A 191 -33.81 6.24 -11.31
N ALA A 192 -34.16 5.04 -10.81
CA ALA A 192 -34.95 4.01 -11.51
C ALA A 192 -36.45 4.19 -11.29
#